data_AF-A0A6I1GZZ5-F1
#
_entry.id   AF-A0A6I1GZZ5-F1
#
_cell.length_a   1.000
_cell.length_b   1.000
_cell.length_c   1.000
_cell.angle_alpha   90.00
_cell.angle_beta   90.00
_cell.angle_gamma   90.00
#
_symmetry.space_group_name_H-M   'P 1'
#
loop_
_entity.id
_entity.type
_entity.pdbx_description
1 polymer ?
#
loop_
_entity_poly.entity_id
_entity_poly.type
_entity_poly.pdbx_seq_one_letter_code
_entity_poly.pdbx_strand_id
1 'polypeptide(L)'
;MSKQYSVQQQIALTQAAIKKTAAWWRARPLPDALRQCAASHGVTLDAALMLDLQLAWPDMPAVYGKLLSPDGHFIHFEMDLDDNLRPLPGSVAWDDISARYDLTAHRRGKGVRYGELCKQVLQELNRGAS
;
A
#
# COMPACT_ATOMS: atom_id res chain seq x y z
N MET A 1 -32.72 -9.82 -3.35
CA MET A 1 -32.67 -9.26 -1.98
C MET A 1 -31.24 -8.82 -1.70
N SER A 2 -31.01 -7.51 -1.54
CA SER A 2 -29.68 -6.94 -1.28
C SER A 2 -29.30 -7.18 0.18
N LYS A 3 -28.26 -7.97 0.46
CA LYS A 3 -27.72 -8.13 1.83
C LYS A 3 -27.17 -6.78 2.31
N GLN A 4 -27.92 -6.08 3.15
CA GLN A 4 -27.44 -4.86 3.82
C GLN A 4 -26.57 -5.28 5.01
N TYR A 5 -25.27 -5.13 4.87
CA TYR A 5 -24.32 -5.41 5.95
C TYR A 5 -24.38 -4.32 7.02
N SER A 6 -24.27 -4.72 8.28
CA SER A 6 -24.08 -3.77 9.37
C SER A 6 -22.75 -3.03 9.21
N VAL A 7 -22.66 -1.85 9.80
CA VAL A 7 -21.46 -1.00 9.81
C VAL A 7 -20.24 -1.73 10.40
N GLN A 8 -20.45 -2.69 11.31
CA GLN A 8 -19.40 -3.55 11.88
C GLN A 8 -19.00 -4.68 10.92
N GLN A 9 -19.96 -5.31 10.25
CA GLN A 9 -19.69 -6.33 9.23
C GLN A 9 -18.90 -5.75 8.05
N GLN A 10 -19.20 -4.51 7.65
CA GLN A 10 -18.42 -3.80 6.64
C GLN A 10 -16.97 -3.57 7.07
N ILE A 11 -16.71 -3.17 8.34
CA ILE A 11 -15.34 -3.09 8.86
C ILE A 11 -14.64 -4.43 8.72
N ALA A 12 -15.25 -5.49 9.23
CA ALA A 12 -14.62 -6.80 9.30
C ALA A 12 -14.26 -7.31 7.90
N LEU A 13 -15.15 -7.12 6.93
CA LEU A 13 -14.90 -7.46 5.53
C LEU A 13 -13.76 -6.62 4.94
N THR A 14 -13.72 -5.30 5.20
CA THR A 14 -12.64 -4.43 4.73
C THR A 14 -11.29 -4.80 5.35
N GLN A 15 -11.22 -5.03 6.66
CA GLN A 15 -9.99 -5.48 7.32
C GLN A 15 -9.52 -6.83 6.78
N ALA A 16 -10.43 -7.79 6.60
CA ALA A 16 -10.11 -9.10 6.04
C ALA A 16 -9.57 -8.98 4.61
N ALA A 17 -10.14 -8.09 3.78
CA ALA A 17 -9.64 -7.82 2.45
C ALA A 17 -8.23 -7.20 2.47
N ILE A 18 -8.00 -6.19 3.31
CA ILE A 18 -6.68 -5.57 3.48
C ILE A 18 -5.64 -6.61 3.94
N LYS A 19 -5.96 -7.41 4.96
CA LYS A 19 -5.09 -8.49 5.46
C LYS A 19 -4.73 -9.48 4.36
N LYS A 20 -5.72 -9.90 3.57
CA LYS A 20 -5.52 -10.85 2.47
C LYS A 20 -4.59 -10.28 1.41
N THR A 21 -4.78 -9.02 1.00
CA THR A 21 -3.90 -8.34 0.04
C THR A 21 -2.49 -8.19 0.59
N ALA A 22 -2.34 -7.75 1.84
CA ALA A 22 -1.04 -7.60 2.49
C ALA A 22 -0.27 -8.92 2.58
N ALA A 23 -0.94 -10.00 3.02
CA ALA A 23 -0.34 -11.32 3.10
C ALA A 23 0.07 -11.85 1.72
N TRP A 24 -0.76 -11.62 0.70
CA TRP A 24 -0.47 -12.02 -0.67
C TRP A 24 0.80 -11.37 -1.21
N TRP A 25 1.00 -10.07 -0.93
CA TRP A 25 2.20 -9.35 -1.36
C TRP A 25 3.45 -9.73 -0.55
N ARG A 26 3.33 -9.90 0.77
CA ARG A 26 4.45 -10.34 1.62
C ARG A 26 4.95 -11.75 1.27
N ALA A 27 4.07 -12.61 0.76
CA ALA A 27 4.43 -13.97 0.34
C ALA A 27 5.09 -14.04 -1.04
N ARG A 28 5.32 -12.92 -1.73
CA ARG A 28 5.80 -12.89 -3.12
C ARG A 28 7.01 -11.98 -3.27
N PRO A 29 7.93 -12.31 -4.17
CA PRO A 29 9.01 -11.40 -4.50
C PRO A 29 8.44 -10.13 -5.14
N LEU A 30 8.71 -8.99 -4.53
CA LEU A 30 8.45 -7.68 -5.14
C LEU A 30 9.52 -7.36 -6.21
N PRO A 31 9.32 -6.36 -7.09
CA PRO A 31 10.36 -5.91 -8.00
C PRO A 31 11.58 -5.35 -7.24
N ASP A 32 12.80 -5.62 -7.71
CA ASP A 32 14.03 -5.10 -7.08
C ASP A 32 14.10 -3.57 -7.11
N ALA A 33 13.66 -2.97 -8.22
CA ALA A 33 13.53 -1.52 -8.36
C ALA A 33 12.71 -0.90 -7.21
N LEU A 34 11.56 -1.53 -6.87
CA LEU A 34 10.72 -1.10 -5.77
C LEU A 34 11.39 -1.29 -4.41
N ARG A 35 12.07 -2.43 -4.19
CA ARG A 35 12.84 -2.67 -2.95
C ARG A 35 13.92 -1.62 -2.73
N GLN A 36 14.69 -1.31 -3.76
CA GLN A 36 15.80 -0.36 -3.69
C GLN A 36 15.29 1.05 -3.46
N CYS A 37 14.24 1.46 -4.18
CA CYS A 37 13.59 2.75 -3.99
C CYS A 37 13.02 2.89 -2.57
N ALA A 38 12.29 1.89 -2.08
CA ALA A 38 11.76 1.92 -0.72
C ALA A 38 12.87 2.01 0.33
N ALA A 39 13.95 1.24 0.17
CA ALA A 39 15.10 1.29 1.08
C ALA A 39 15.81 2.65 1.06
N SER A 40 15.95 3.31 -0.10
CA SER A 40 16.53 4.66 -0.16
C SER A 40 15.68 5.72 0.52
N HIS A 41 14.37 5.47 0.67
CA HIS A 41 13.44 6.30 1.44
C HIS A 41 13.25 5.82 2.89
N GLY A 42 14.03 4.83 3.35
CA GLY A 42 13.97 4.33 4.73
C GLY A 42 12.76 3.43 5.03
N VAL A 43 12.07 2.92 4.00
CA VAL A 43 10.88 2.06 4.16
C VAL A 43 11.24 0.59 3.96
N THR A 44 11.03 -0.22 5.00
CA THR A 44 11.16 -1.68 4.94
C THR A 44 9.87 -2.31 4.41
N LEU A 45 9.89 -2.85 3.20
CA LEU A 45 8.70 -3.41 2.54
C LEU A 45 8.09 -4.62 3.26
N ASP A 46 8.91 -5.44 3.93
CA ASP A 46 8.43 -6.61 4.70
C ASP A 46 7.55 -6.20 5.89
N ALA A 47 7.84 -5.03 6.46
CA ALA A 47 7.08 -4.45 7.55
C ALA A 47 6.00 -3.48 7.06
N ALA A 48 5.98 -3.11 5.78
CA ALA A 48 4.98 -2.24 5.18
C ALA A 48 3.71 -3.02 4.81
N LEU A 49 2.66 -2.28 4.46
CA LEU A 49 1.41 -2.81 3.95
C LEU A 49 1.17 -2.31 2.52
N MET A 50 1.31 -3.21 1.55
CA MET A 50 1.07 -2.91 0.14
C MET A 50 -0.44 -2.90 -0.15
N LEU A 51 -0.94 -1.80 -0.73
CA LEU A 51 -2.38 -1.58 -0.92
C LEU A 51 -2.83 -1.82 -2.37
N ASP A 52 -2.06 -1.33 -3.34
CA ASP A 52 -2.47 -1.29 -4.74
C ASP A 52 -1.24 -1.29 -5.65
N LEU A 53 -0.46 -2.38 -5.63
CA LEU A 53 0.69 -2.54 -6.52
C LEU A 53 0.22 -3.04 -7.88
N GLN A 54 0.59 -2.30 -8.91
CA GLN A 54 0.32 -2.59 -10.31
C GLN A 54 1.64 -2.63 -11.09
N LEU A 55 1.70 -3.58 -12.02
CA LEU A 55 2.84 -3.79 -12.91
C LEU A 55 2.31 -3.62 -14.34
N ALA A 56 2.76 -2.58 -15.06
CA ALA A 56 2.40 -2.36 -16.46
C ALA A 56 3.50 -2.89 -17.37
N TRP A 57 3.13 -3.71 -18.36
CA TRP A 57 3.99 -4.39 -19.35
C TRP A 57 3.17 -4.64 -20.63
N PRO A 58 3.75 -4.77 -21.85
CA PRO A 58 5.19 -4.86 -22.17
C PRO A 58 5.84 -3.60 -22.76
N ASP A 59 5.07 -2.68 -23.37
CA ASP A 59 5.65 -1.58 -24.18
C ASP A 59 6.32 -0.48 -23.34
N MET A 60 5.87 -0.32 -22.09
CA MET A 60 6.49 0.57 -21.11
C MET A 60 6.41 -0.12 -19.75
N PRO A 61 7.44 -0.88 -19.37
CA PRO A 61 7.52 -1.51 -18.05
C PRO A 61 7.40 -0.43 -16.97
N ALA A 62 6.40 -0.53 -16.10
CA ALA A 62 6.24 0.40 -14.99
C ALA A 62 5.73 -0.30 -13.73
N VAL A 63 6.15 0.24 -12.59
CA VAL A 63 5.74 -0.22 -11.27
C VAL A 63 5.14 0.96 -10.53
N TYR A 64 3.89 0.85 -10.14
CA TYR A 64 3.22 1.92 -9.42
C TYR A 64 2.25 1.38 -8.39
N GLY A 65 1.97 2.19 -7.39
CA GLY A 65 1.04 1.80 -6.37
C GLY A 65 1.12 2.60 -5.09
N LYS A 66 0.45 2.07 -4.07
CA LYS A 66 0.41 2.67 -2.74
C LYS A 66 0.85 1.69 -1.69
N LEU A 67 1.57 2.20 -0.71
CA LEU A 67 1.92 1.46 0.51
C LEU A 67 1.63 2.31 1.74
N LEU A 68 1.42 1.63 2.86
CA LEU A 68 1.50 2.21 4.19
C LEU A 68 2.81 1.74 4.82
N SER A 69 3.70 2.68 5.11
CA SER A 69 4.99 2.41 5.73
C SER A 69 4.84 2.01 7.22
N PRO A 70 5.85 1.36 7.82
CA PRO A 70 5.79 0.89 9.21
C PRO A 70 5.56 2.00 10.25
N ASP A 71 6.05 3.20 9.96
CA ASP A 71 5.87 4.44 10.76
C ASP A 71 4.53 5.14 10.50
N GLY A 72 3.71 4.63 9.58
CA GLY A 72 2.32 5.04 9.40
C GLY A 72 2.08 6.08 8.32
N HIS A 73 3.04 6.27 7.40
CA HIS A 73 2.90 7.16 6.25
C HIS A 73 2.33 6.43 5.04
N PHE A 74 1.30 7.01 4.41
CA PHE A 74 0.80 6.52 3.14
C PHE A 74 1.64 7.12 2.02
N ILE A 75 2.26 6.25 1.23
CA ILE A 75 3.10 6.65 0.10
C ILE A 75 2.42 6.24 -1.19
N HIS A 76 2.42 7.16 -2.17
CA HIS A 76 2.22 6.83 -3.57
C HIS A 76 3.57 6.75 -4.26
N PHE A 77 3.81 5.67 -5.00
CA PHE A 77 5.03 5.52 -5.78
C PHE A 77 4.70 5.19 -7.23
N GLU A 78 5.50 5.72 -8.14
CA GLU A 78 5.49 5.38 -9.56
C GLU A 78 6.94 5.33 -10.04
N MET A 79 7.26 4.37 -10.90
CA MET A 79 8.56 4.29 -11.55
C MET A 79 8.40 3.60 -12.91
N ASP A 80 8.83 4.31 -13.95
CA ASP A 80 9.06 3.69 -15.25
C ASP A 80 10.37 2.92 -15.21
N LEU A 81 10.39 1.75 -15.82
CA LEU A 81 11.51 0.85 -15.86
C LEU A 81 12.04 0.71 -17.29
N ASP A 82 13.35 0.49 -17.41
CA ASP A 82 13.98 0.07 -18.67
C ASP A 82 13.73 -1.43 -18.94
N ASP A 83 14.19 -1.91 -20.10
CA ASP A 83 14.11 -3.33 -20.49
C ASP A 83 14.83 -4.28 -19.52
N ASN A 84 15.74 -3.75 -18.68
CA ASN A 84 16.45 -4.49 -17.63
C ASN A 84 15.75 -4.37 -16.26
N LEU A 85 14.55 -3.80 -16.21
CA LEU A 85 13.75 -3.57 -14.99
C LEU A 85 14.39 -2.64 -13.98
N ARG A 86 15.20 -1.71 -14.45
CA ARG A 86 15.83 -0.66 -13.63
C ARG A 86 15.03 0.63 -13.76
N PRO A 87 14.88 1.42 -12.67
CA PRO A 87 14.22 2.72 -12.76
C PRO A 87 14.89 3.62 -13.80
N LEU A 88 14.08 4.22 -14.67
CA LEU A 88 14.55 5.26 -15.57
C LEU A 88 14.97 6.51 -14.76
N PRO A 89 16.10 7.15 -15.08
CA PRO A 89 16.51 8.37 -14.41
C PRO A 89 15.43 9.46 -14.47
N GLY A 90 14.99 9.94 -13.30
CA GLY A 90 13.99 11.00 -13.20
C GLY A 90 12.52 10.55 -13.30
N SER A 91 12.22 9.26 -13.48
CA SER A 91 10.83 8.74 -13.52
C SER A 91 10.27 8.37 -12.14
N VAL A 92 11.12 8.30 -11.12
CA VAL A 92 10.72 7.85 -9.79
C VAL A 92 9.94 8.94 -9.06
N ALA A 93 8.66 8.68 -8.83
CA ALA A 93 7.82 9.42 -7.91
C ALA A 93 7.71 8.67 -6.57
N TRP A 94 7.85 9.39 -5.46
CA TRP A 94 7.69 8.87 -4.10
C TRP A 94 7.06 9.97 -3.22
N ASP A 95 5.74 9.99 -3.19
CA ASP A 95 4.97 11.06 -2.56
C ASP A 95 4.31 10.61 -1.27
N ASP A 96 4.53 11.35 -0.18
CA ASP A 96 3.73 11.20 1.03
C ASP A 96 2.32 11.76 0.79
N ILE A 97 1.35 10.85 0.75
CA ILE A 97 -0.07 11.14 0.56
C ILE A 97 -0.87 10.95 1.86
N SER A 98 -0.22 10.87 3.02
CA SER A 98 -0.86 10.70 4.34
C SER A 98 -1.90 11.77 4.61
N ALA A 99 -1.62 13.01 4.22
CA ALA A 99 -2.57 14.11 4.34
C ALA A 99 -3.90 13.83 3.62
N ARG A 100 -3.92 13.05 2.53
CA ARG A 100 -5.17 12.67 1.85
C ARG A 100 -6.02 11.72 2.71
N TYR A 101 -5.38 10.85 3.50
CA TYR A 101 -6.05 9.96 4.43
C TYR A 101 -6.46 10.69 5.72
N ASP A 102 -5.65 11.63 6.20
CA ASP A 102 -5.96 12.42 7.40
C ASP A 102 -7.01 13.52 7.14
N LEU A 103 -6.99 14.19 5.98
CA LEU A 103 -8.02 15.17 5.60
C LEU A 103 -9.39 14.53 5.40
N THR A 104 -9.42 13.26 4.96
CA THR A 104 -10.68 12.52 5.03
C THR A 104 -11.13 12.37 6.48
N ALA A 105 -10.23 12.17 7.46
CA ALA A 105 -10.57 12.05 8.88
C ALA A 105 -11.42 13.20 9.42
N HIS A 106 -11.15 14.43 8.96
CA HIS A 106 -11.91 15.62 9.33
C HIS A 106 -13.25 15.78 8.58
N ARG A 107 -13.45 15.08 7.46
CA ARG A 107 -14.73 15.01 6.72
C ARG A 107 -15.35 13.63 6.92
N ARG A 108 -16.18 13.47 7.96
CA ARG A 108 -16.93 12.23 8.28
C ARG A 108 -17.42 11.51 7.00
N GLY A 109 -16.70 10.48 6.57
CA GLY A 109 -16.89 9.79 5.28
C GLY A 109 -16.07 8.49 5.19
N LYS A 110 -16.23 7.72 4.09
CA LYS A 110 -15.62 6.38 3.90
C LYS A 110 -14.09 6.34 3.97
N GLY A 111 -13.40 7.44 3.65
CA GLY A 111 -11.92 7.51 3.62
C GLY A 111 -11.26 7.46 5.00
N VAL A 112 -11.88 8.08 6.02
CA VAL A 112 -11.40 8.10 7.43
C VAL A 112 -11.17 6.69 7.92
N ARG A 113 -12.21 5.88 7.70
CA ARG A 113 -12.26 4.53 8.18
C ARG A 113 -11.22 3.69 7.47
N TYR A 114 -11.02 3.88 6.17
CA TYR A 114 -10.06 3.07 5.43
C TYR A 114 -8.62 3.27 5.91
N GLY A 115 -8.18 4.52 6.11
CA GLY A 115 -6.84 4.83 6.61
C GLY A 115 -6.58 4.25 7.99
N GLU A 116 -7.52 4.43 8.93
CA GLU A 116 -7.42 3.84 10.28
C GLU A 116 -7.42 2.31 10.24
N LEU A 117 -8.26 1.69 9.42
CA LEU A 117 -8.28 0.23 9.26
C LEU A 117 -6.96 -0.29 8.70
N CYS A 118 -6.32 0.41 7.76
CA CYS A 118 -4.99 0.03 7.25
C CYS A 118 -3.94 0.09 8.36
N LYS A 119 -3.93 1.16 9.17
CA LYS A 119 -3.03 1.30 10.33
C LYS A 119 -3.24 0.18 11.36
N GLN A 120 -4.49 -0.16 11.67
CA GLN A 120 -4.82 -1.28 12.57
C GLN A 120 -4.32 -2.62 12.03
N VAL A 121 -4.59 -2.91 10.75
CA VAL A 121 -4.14 -4.16 10.12
C VAL A 121 -2.61 -4.25 10.09
N LEU A 122 -1.92 -3.16 9.76
CA LEU A 122 -0.46 -3.09 9.77
C LEU A 122 0.11 -3.43 11.17
N GLN A 123 -0.45 -2.83 12.22
CA GLN A 123 -0.03 -3.10 13.60
C GLN A 123 -0.27 -4.57 13.99
N GLU A 124 -1.42 -5.14 13.63
CA GLU A 124 -1.72 -6.55 13.90
C GLU A 124 -0.76 -7.50 13.18
N LEU A 125 -0.48 -7.26 11.89
CA LEU A 125 0.44 -8.08 11.10
C LEU A 125 1.87 -8.02 11.64
N ASN A 126 2.32 -6.85 12.08
CA ASN A 126 3.67 -6.68 12.60
C ASN A 126 3.82 -7.19 14.05
N ARG A 127 2.73 -7.24 14.84
CA ARG A 127 2.73 -7.89 16.17
C ARG A 127 2.75 -9.41 16.09
N GLY A 128 2.08 -10.00 15.11
CA GLY A 128 2.04 -11.46 14.91
C GLY A 128 3.28 -12.05 14.23
N ALA A 129 4.21 -11.21 13.77
CA ALA A 129 5.45 -11.61 13.11
C ALA A 129 6.68 -11.62 14.05
N SER A 130 6.45 -11.41 15.36
CA SER A 130 7.49 -11.34 16.40
C SER A 130 7.64 -12.62 17.19
#